data_AF-A0A9W6N9H4-F1
#
_entry.id   AF-A0A9W6N9H4-F1
#
_cell.length_a   1.000
_cell.length_b   1.000
_cell.length_c   1.000
_cell.angle_alpha   90.00
_cell.angle_beta   90.00
_cell.angle_gamma   90.00
#
_symmetry.space_group_name_H-M   'P 1'
#
loop_
_entity.id
_entity.type
_entity.pdbx_description
1 polymer ?
#
loop_
_entity_poly.entity_id
_entity_poly.type
_entity_poly.pdbx_seq_one_letter_code
_entity_poly.pdbx_strand_id
1 'polypeptide(L)'
;MSKAPDWSIERLRAMETPQLKQLLENATKRGVSDLASRCEDVLAERRTEVKRPAPSSSRRRPGDFVSEFHFVCENDRGVSADGEGFFWSGSWVVSESDVIKGIQEGARLALHRSRNEPSYRQGKIIDYRLTDGETVKKRNAGIEFLVAADAVPLAWFGDGTGEKGYRWASEALNNKQAER
;
A
#
# COMPACT_ATOMS: atom_id res chain seq x y z
N MET A 1 3.73 13.34 45.80
CA MET A 1 4.77 13.20 44.76
C MET A 1 4.23 12.25 43.70
N SER A 2 3.75 12.77 42.57
CA SER A 2 3.18 11.94 41.50
C SER A 2 4.31 11.19 40.80
N LYS A 3 4.25 9.84 40.80
CA LYS A 3 5.19 9.01 40.05
C LYS A 3 5.15 9.44 38.58
N ALA A 4 6.30 9.79 38.02
CA ALA A 4 6.40 10.03 36.59
C ALA A 4 5.91 8.77 35.84
N PRO A 5 5.12 8.93 34.77
CA PRO A 5 4.69 7.80 33.96
C PRO A 5 5.92 7.05 33.45
N ASP A 6 5.94 5.74 33.65
CA ASP A 6 6.99 4.88 33.13
C ASP A 6 6.82 4.79 31.60
N TRP A 7 7.81 5.33 30.88
CA TRP A 7 7.88 5.33 29.42
C TRP A 7 8.73 4.14 28.98
N SER A 8 8.17 2.94 29.13
CA SER A 8 8.76 1.71 28.64
C SER A 8 8.71 1.64 27.11
N ILE A 9 9.69 0.96 26.50
CA ILE A 9 9.77 0.77 25.04
C ILE A 9 8.50 0.08 24.51
N GLU A 10 7.95 -0.90 25.23
CA GLU A 10 6.72 -1.61 24.85
C GLU A 10 5.54 -0.64 24.74
N ARG A 11 5.43 0.30 25.68
CA ARG A 11 4.39 1.33 25.64
C ARG A 11 4.56 2.27 24.46
N LEU A 12 5.79 2.67 24.15
CA LEU A 12 6.09 3.50 22.97
C LEU A 12 5.79 2.75 21.66
N ARG A 13 6.06 1.44 21.60
CA ARG A 13 5.75 0.58 20.45
C ARG A 13 4.25 0.37 20.25
N ALA A 14 3.46 0.38 21.32
CA ALA A 14 2.00 0.27 21.24
C ALA A 14 1.30 1.60 20.87
N MET A 15 1.99 2.73 20.88
CA MET A 15 1.39 4.04 20.57
C MET A 15 1.27 4.31 19.07
N GLU A 16 0.20 4.99 18.68
CA GLU A 16 0.01 5.41 17.29
C GLU A 16 1.10 6.40 16.85
N THR A 17 1.53 6.33 15.59
CA THR A 17 2.64 7.14 15.06
C THR A 17 2.44 8.66 15.25
N PRO A 18 1.24 9.24 15.07
CA PRO A 18 1.00 10.66 15.36
C PRO A 18 1.23 11.01 16.83
N GLN A 19 0.82 10.13 17.75
CA GLN A 19 0.98 10.32 19.19
C GLN A 19 2.45 10.22 19.62
N LEU A 20 3.19 9.28 19.01
CA LEU A 20 4.63 9.10 19.26
C LEU A 20 5.46 10.31 18.77
N LYS A 21 5.10 10.89 17.61
CA LYS A 21 5.73 12.13 17.11
C LYS A 21 5.45 13.32 18.02
N GLN A 22 4.20 13.45 18.49
CA GLN A 22 3.83 14.50 19.43
C GLN A 22 4.55 14.35 20.77
N LEU A 23 4.74 13.11 21.25
CA LEU A 23 5.51 12.82 22.45
C LEU A 23 6.99 13.18 22.30
N LEU A 24 7.60 12.85 21.15
CA LEU A 24 8.97 13.26 20.81
C LEU A 24 9.12 14.78 20.83
N GLU A 25 8.23 15.51 20.16
CA GLU A 25 8.28 16.97 20.11
C GLU A 25 8.19 17.59 21.51
N ASN A 26 7.33 17.03 22.38
CA ASN A 26 7.18 17.46 23.76
C ASN A 26 8.41 17.12 24.62
N ALA A 27 9.02 15.94 24.41
CA ALA A 27 10.23 15.52 25.12
C ALA A 27 11.41 16.42 24.77
N THR A 28 11.58 16.73 23.48
CA THR A 28 12.62 17.65 22.99
C THR A 28 12.43 19.07 23.53
N LYS A 29 11.19 19.59 23.49
CA LYS A 29 10.87 20.92 24.07
C LYS A 29 11.13 21.01 25.56
N ARG A 30 11.04 19.89 26.29
CA ARG A 30 11.25 19.81 27.74
C ARG A 30 12.66 19.37 28.13
N GLY A 31 13.56 19.12 27.16
CA GLY A 31 14.93 18.68 27.43
C GLY A 31 15.04 17.27 28.02
N VAL A 32 14.03 16.41 27.81
CA VAL A 32 14.03 15.03 28.30
C VAL A 32 14.67 14.12 27.25
N SER A 33 16.00 14.19 27.14
CA SER A 33 16.76 13.54 26.07
C SER A 33 16.60 12.02 26.02
N ASP A 34 16.48 11.35 27.16
CA ASP A 34 16.32 9.89 27.21
C ASP A 34 14.99 9.44 26.59
N LEU A 35 13.92 10.19 26.82
CA LEU A 35 12.60 9.89 26.24
C LEU A 35 12.57 10.23 24.75
N ALA A 36 13.20 11.34 24.36
CA ALA A 36 13.32 11.71 22.95
C ALA A 36 14.08 10.63 22.16
N SER A 37 15.23 10.17 22.67
CA SER A 37 16.03 9.09 22.07
C SER A 37 15.20 7.82 21.91
N ARG A 38 14.47 7.39 22.94
CA ARG A 38 13.62 6.18 22.85
C ARG A 38 12.48 6.32 21.84
N CYS A 39 11.88 7.50 21.72
CA CYS A 39 10.85 7.76 20.70
C CYS A 39 11.46 7.73 19.29
N GLU A 40 12.66 8.30 19.13
CA GLU A 40 13.41 8.26 17.87
C GLU A 40 13.80 6.84 17.49
N ASP A 41 14.26 6.02 18.44
CA ASP A 41 14.61 4.62 18.22
C ASP A 41 13.38 3.82 17.78
N VAL A 42 12.22 3.97 18.44
CA VAL A 42 10.98 3.28 18.04
C VAL A 42 10.47 3.79 16.69
N LEU A 43 10.59 5.10 16.40
CA LEU A 43 10.27 5.64 15.08
C LEU A 43 11.25 5.16 14.00
N ALA A 44 12.52 4.99 14.33
CA ALA A 44 13.55 4.47 13.46
C ALA A 44 13.36 2.98 13.19
N GLU A 45 13.05 2.18 14.22
CA GLU A 45 12.66 0.77 14.11
C GLU A 45 11.48 0.61 13.14
N ARG A 46 10.41 1.40 13.32
CA ARG A 46 9.26 1.45 12.40
C ARG A 46 9.65 1.87 10.99
N ARG A 47 10.60 2.79 10.84
CA ARG A 47 11.14 3.21 9.53
C ARG A 47 12.04 2.14 8.92
N THR A 48 12.69 1.28 9.71
CA THR A 48 13.55 0.21 9.21
C THR A 48 12.79 -1.08 8.91
N GLU A 49 11.66 -1.34 9.58
CA GLU A 49 10.70 -2.39 9.20
C GLU A 49 9.90 -1.98 7.94
N VAL A 50 9.81 -0.69 7.65
CA VAL A 50 9.35 -0.15 6.35
C VAL A 50 10.57 0.20 5.48
N LYS A 51 11.40 -0.79 5.13
CA LYS A 51 12.39 -0.67 4.02
C LYS A 51 11.71 -1.20 2.74
N ARG A 52 11.69 -0.50 1.60
CA ARG A 52 12.73 0.30 0.93
C ARG A 52 12.09 1.46 0.15
N PRO A 53 12.81 2.57 -0.13
CA PRO A 53 12.39 3.51 -1.16
C PRO A 53 12.24 2.76 -2.49
N ALA A 54 11.05 2.81 -3.09
CA ALA A 54 10.83 2.33 -4.44
C ALA A 54 11.75 3.12 -5.40
N PRO A 55 12.43 2.47 -6.35
CA PRO A 55 13.29 3.17 -7.28
C PRO A 55 12.44 4.13 -8.11
N SER A 56 12.76 5.42 -8.00
CA SER A 56 12.18 6.48 -8.83
C SER A 56 12.20 6.08 -10.30
N SER A 57 11.01 5.97 -10.91
CA SER A 57 10.77 5.99 -12.35
C SER A 57 11.91 5.42 -13.20
N SER A 58 12.34 4.19 -12.91
CA SER A 58 13.30 3.52 -13.78
C SER A 58 12.66 3.44 -15.18
N ARG A 59 13.40 3.85 -16.21
CA ARG A 59 12.89 3.96 -17.59
C ARG A 59 12.15 2.67 -17.95
N ARG A 60 10.83 2.76 -18.14
CA ARG A 60 9.98 1.62 -18.51
C ARG A 60 10.61 0.89 -19.69
N ARG A 61 10.94 -0.38 -19.49
CA ARG A 61 11.56 -1.17 -20.57
C ARG A 61 10.50 -1.45 -21.65
N PRO A 62 10.86 -1.51 -22.93
CA PRO A 62 9.97 -2.06 -23.95
C PRO A 62 9.54 -3.46 -23.51
N GLY A 63 8.23 -3.71 -23.47
CA GLY A 63 7.70 -4.98 -22.98
C GLY A 63 7.41 -5.04 -21.47
N ASP A 64 7.66 -3.99 -20.70
CA ASP A 64 7.28 -3.93 -19.28
C ASP A 64 5.74 -3.93 -19.08
N PHE A 65 5.28 -4.38 -17.92
CA PHE A 65 3.86 -4.47 -17.57
C PHE A 65 3.64 -4.22 -16.08
N VAL A 66 2.41 -3.90 -15.71
CA VAL A 66 2.03 -3.73 -14.32
C VAL A 66 1.85 -5.12 -13.69
N SER A 67 2.75 -5.47 -12.78
CA SER A 67 2.73 -6.74 -12.05
C SER A 67 1.81 -6.69 -10.82
N GLU A 68 1.67 -5.53 -10.17
CA GLU A 68 0.78 -5.34 -9.02
C GLU A 68 0.05 -4.00 -9.15
N PHE A 69 -1.27 -4.05 -9.00
CA PHE A 69 -2.15 -2.89 -8.93
C PHE A 69 -2.51 -2.64 -7.47
N HIS A 70 -2.13 -1.47 -6.94
CA HIS A 70 -2.40 -1.07 -5.57
C HIS A 70 -3.44 0.04 -5.53
N PHE A 71 -4.49 -0.14 -4.73
CA PHE A 71 -5.53 0.86 -4.56
C PHE A 71 -5.84 1.11 -3.09
N VAL A 72 -6.01 2.37 -2.73
CA VAL A 72 -6.58 2.75 -1.45
C VAL A 72 -8.10 2.65 -1.56
N CYS A 73 -8.69 1.76 -0.78
CA CYS A 73 -10.12 1.50 -0.74
C CYS A 73 -10.56 1.38 0.72
N GLU A 74 -11.31 2.35 1.21
CA GLU A 74 -11.84 2.32 2.57
C GLU A 74 -13.03 1.35 2.65
N ASN A 75 -12.97 0.42 3.62
CA ASN A 75 -14.10 -0.42 4.04
C ASN A 75 -14.79 -1.23 2.92
N ASP A 76 -14.03 -1.86 2.01
CA ASP A 76 -14.59 -2.67 0.92
C ASP A 76 -15.60 -1.91 0.04
N ARG A 77 -15.47 -0.58 -0.07
CA ARG A 77 -16.41 0.22 -0.86
C ARG A 77 -16.45 -0.22 -2.33
N GLY A 78 -17.61 -0.71 -2.77
CA GLY A 78 -17.83 -1.20 -4.13
C GLY A 78 -17.23 -2.59 -4.39
N VAL A 79 -16.63 -3.22 -3.38
CA VAL A 79 -16.14 -4.60 -3.47
C VAL A 79 -17.33 -5.54 -3.26
N SER A 80 -17.54 -6.49 -4.18
CA SER A 80 -18.50 -7.57 -3.98
C SER A 80 -17.79 -8.92 -3.94
N ALA A 81 -18.14 -9.74 -2.96
CA ALA A 81 -17.69 -11.12 -2.93
C ALA A 81 -18.48 -11.93 -3.97
N ASP A 82 -17.80 -12.75 -4.76
CA ASP A 82 -18.42 -13.60 -5.79
C ASP A 82 -18.52 -15.07 -5.34
N GLY A 83 -18.38 -15.32 -4.03
CA GLY A 83 -18.26 -16.68 -3.47
C GLY A 83 -16.86 -17.26 -3.62
N GLU A 84 -16.66 -18.48 -3.11
CA GLU A 84 -15.51 -19.40 -3.33
C GLU A 84 -14.08 -18.78 -3.45
N GLY A 85 -13.77 -17.74 -2.68
CA GLY A 85 -12.43 -17.13 -2.72
C GLY A 85 -12.22 -16.16 -3.89
N PHE A 86 -13.29 -15.66 -4.52
CA PHE A 86 -13.24 -14.62 -5.53
C PHE A 86 -13.92 -13.34 -5.05
N PHE A 87 -13.48 -12.20 -5.58
CA PHE A 87 -14.16 -10.93 -5.40
C PHE A 87 -14.01 -10.03 -6.61
N TRP A 88 -15.01 -9.19 -6.82
CA TRP A 88 -14.94 -8.04 -7.69
C TRP A 88 -14.47 -6.83 -6.89
N SER A 89 -13.51 -6.08 -7.43
CA SER A 89 -13.13 -4.79 -6.86
C SER A 89 -14.19 -3.72 -7.13
N GLY A 90 -14.09 -2.58 -6.45
CA GLY A 90 -14.73 -1.35 -6.91
C GLY A 90 -14.19 -0.89 -8.28
N SER A 91 -14.78 0.17 -8.82
CA SER A 91 -14.45 0.71 -10.13
C SER A 91 -13.23 1.66 -10.09
N TRP A 92 -12.23 1.39 -10.94
CA TRP A 92 -10.97 2.14 -11.00
C TRP A 92 -10.68 2.66 -12.40
N VAL A 93 -10.41 3.96 -12.51
CA VAL A 93 -9.87 4.53 -13.76
C VAL A 93 -8.40 4.13 -13.91
N VAL A 94 -8.12 3.16 -14.79
CA VAL A 94 -6.76 2.72 -15.14
C VAL A 94 -6.67 2.48 -16.66
N SER A 95 -5.46 2.29 -17.19
CA SER A 95 -5.29 1.96 -18.61
C SER A 95 -5.72 0.52 -18.88
N GLU A 96 -6.72 0.32 -19.73
CA GLU A 96 -7.18 -1.02 -20.13
C GLU A 96 -6.05 -1.84 -20.76
N SER A 97 -5.14 -1.22 -21.53
CA SER A 97 -3.99 -1.90 -22.11
C SER A 97 -3.06 -2.50 -21.06
N ASP A 98 -2.89 -1.81 -19.94
CA ASP A 98 -2.04 -2.28 -18.83
C ASP A 98 -2.73 -3.40 -18.07
N VAL A 99 -4.07 -3.37 -17.97
CA VAL A 99 -4.87 -4.44 -17.37
C VAL A 99 -4.81 -5.71 -18.21
N ILE A 100 -5.10 -5.63 -19.51
CA ILE A 100 -5.05 -6.78 -20.43
C ILE A 100 -3.69 -7.46 -20.35
N LYS A 101 -2.62 -6.67 -20.47
CA LYS A 101 -1.25 -7.19 -20.40
C LYS A 101 -0.92 -7.75 -19.02
N GLY A 102 -1.34 -7.07 -17.96
CA GLY A 102 -1.16 -7.54 -16.60
C GLY A 102 -1.82 -8.91 -16.37
N ILE A 103 -3.07 -9.10 -16.81
CA ILE A 103 -3.79 -10.37 -16.68
C ILE A 103 -3.06 -11.50 -17.41
N GLN A 104 -2.61 -11.25 -18.66
CA GLN A 104 -1.85 -12.23 -19.45
C GLN A 104 -0.58 -12.70 -18.72
N GLU A 105 0.09 -11.80 -18.00
CA GLU A 105 1.31 -12.07 -17.24
C GLU A 105 1.06 -12.46 -15.77
N GLY A 106 -0.20 -12.58 -15.35
CA GLY A 106 -0.58 -12.99 -14.00
C GLY A 106 -0.43 -11.91 -12.92
N ALA A 107 -0.73 -10.66 -13.26
CA ALA A 107 -0.73 -9.54 -12.34
C ALA A 107 -1.67 -9.74 -11.14
N ARG A 108 -1.35 -9.05 -10.05
CA ARG A 108 -2.09 -9.09 -8.79
C ARG A 108 -2.75 -7.75 -8.49
N LEU A 109 -3.81 -7.79 -7.69
CA LEU A 109 -4.47 -6.62 -7.15
C LEU A 109 -4.33 -6.61 -5.63
N ALA A 110 -4.17 -5.42 -5.06
CA ALA A 110 -4.03 -5.17 -3.64
C ALA A 110 -4.89 -3.96 -3.22
N LEU A 111 -5.84 -4.20 -2.33
CA LEU A 111 -6.66 -3.16 -1.70
C LEU A 111 -6.14 -2.85 -0.31
N HIS A 112 -5.93 -1.56 -0.04
CA HIS A 112 -5.35 -1.04 1.20
C HIS A 112 -6.33 -0.09 1.88
N ARG A 113 -6.39 -0.12 3.22
CA ARG A 113 -7.12 0.91 3.98
C ARG A 113 -6.37 2.23 3.94
N SER A 114 -5.05 2.16 4.05
CA SER A 114 -4.14 3.28 3.94
C SER A 114 -2.83 2.80 3.32
N ARG A 115 -2.02 3.74 2.80
CA ARG A 115 -0.72 3.44 2.17
C ARG A 115 0.34 2.94 3.15
N ASN A 116 0.10 3.12 4.45
CA ASN A 116 1.02 2.68 5.51
C ASN A 116 0.69 1.27 6.02
N GLU A 117 -0.39 0.68 5.49
CA GLU A 117 -0.86 -0.63 5.89
C GLU A 117 -0.68 -1.63 4.72
N PRO A 118 -0.37 -2.90 5.03
CA PRO A 118 -0.50 -3.97 4.05
C PRO A 118 -1.92 -4.05 3.48
N SER A 119 -2.05 -4.70 2.34
CA SER A 119 -3.36 -4.94 1.75
C SER A 119 -4.23 -5.78 2.68
N TYR A 120 -5.49 -5.40 2.81
CA TYR A 120 -6.48 -6.18 3.55
C TYR A 120 -7.22 -7.15 2.65
N ARG A 121 -7.16 -6.94 1.33
CA ARG A 121 -7.72 -7.81 0.31
C ARG A 121 -6.81 -7.82 -0.92
N GLN A 122 -6.46 -8.99 -1.39
CA GLN A 122 -5.52 -9.14 -2.50
C GLN A 122 -5.72 -10.47 -3.22
N GLY A 123 -5.14 -10.58 -4.41
CA GLY A 123 -5.19 -11.81 -5.17
C GLY A 123 -4.67 -11.66 -6.59
N LYS A 124 -4.72 -12.76 -7.35
CA LYS A 124 -4.42 -12.76 -8.78
C LYS A 124 -5.62 -12.22 -9.55
N ILE A 125 -5.37 -11.29 -10.47
CA ILE A 125 -6.41 -10.80 -11.37
C ILE A 125 -6.66 -11.88 -12.42
N ILE A 126 -7.92 -12.29 -12.57
CA ILE A 126 -8.32 -13.32 -13.54
C ILE A 126 -9.19 -12.78 -14.66
N ASP A 127 -9.93 -11.69 -14.42
CA ASP A 127 -10.74 -11.03 -15.42
C ASP A 127 -10.98 -9.55 -15.05
N TYR A 128 -11.61 -8.80 -15.95
CA TYR A 128 -12.05 -7.43 -15.70
C TYR A 128 -13.35 -7.12 -16.46
N ARG A 129 -14.07 -6.09 -16.00
CA ARG A 129 -15.19 -5.50 -16.75
C ARG A 129 -15.11 -4.00 -16.77
N LEU A 130 -15.58 -3.43 -17.87
CA LEU A 130 -15.79 -2.00 -18.00
C LEU A 130 -17.09 -1.61 -17.28
N THR A 131 -17.03 -0.51 -16.56
CA THR A 131 -18.18 0.14 -15.94
C THR A 131 -18.37 1.49 -16.62
N ASP A 132 -19.59 1.74 -17.07
CA ASP A 132 -19.97 3.03 -17.63
C ASP A 132 -19.96 4.06 -16.51
N GLY A 133 -19.04 5.02 -16.58
CA GLY A 133 -19.03 6.14 -15.67
C GLY A 133 -20.29 6.98 -15.91
N GLU A 134 -21.10 7.17 -14.88
CA GLU A 134 -22.31 8.01 -14.90
C GLU A 134 -22.02 9.50 -15.22
N THR A 135 -20.76 9.87 -15.43
CA THR A 135 -20.34 11.23 -15.75
C THR A 135 -20.04 11.40 -17.23
N VAL A 136 -20.95 12.15 -17.87
CA VAL A 136 -20.87 12.73 -19.20
C VAL A 136 -19.57 13.54 -19.36
N LYS A 137 -18.49 12.87 -19.76
CA LYS A 137 -17.33 13.39 -20.51
C LYS A 137 -16.43 12.20 -20.86
N LYS A 138 -16.58 11.71 -22.09
CA LYS A 138 -15.69 10.73 -22.75
C LYS A 138 -14.24 10.92 -22.30
N ARG A 139 -13.70 10.00 -21.50
CA ARG A 139 -12.29 9.54 -21.60
C ARG A 139 -11.88 8.44 -20.64
N ASN A 140 -12.61 8.18 -19.56
CA ASN A 140 -12.13 7.27 -18.52
C ASN A 140 -13.25 6.32 -18.07
N ALA A 141 -13.47 5.24 -18.83
CA ALA A 141 -14.30 4.13 -18.33
C ALA A 141 -13.65 3.56 -17.07
N GLY A 142 -14.47 3.24 -16.06
CA GLY A 142 -13.97 2.61 -14.85
C GLY A 142 -13.80 1.10 -15.08
N ILE A 143 -12.78 0.50 -14.48
CA ILE A 143 -12.51 -0.93 -14.57
C ILE A 143 -12.73 -1.57 -13.21
N GLU A 144 -13.53 -2.62 -13.17
CA GLU A 144 -13.65 -3.52 -12.02
C GLU A 144 -12.89 -4.80 -12.33
N PHE A 145 -12.12 -5.28 -11.36
CA PHE A 145 -11.29 -6.47 -11.49
C PHE A 145 -11.96 -7.65 -10.81
N LEU A 146 -12.01 -8.80 -11.48
CA LEU A 146 -12.27 -10.07 -10.84
C LEU A 146 -10.97 -10.66 -10.33
N VAL A 147 -10.92 -10.97 -9.05
CA VAL A 147 -9.71 -11.36 -8.35
C VAL A 147 -9.92 -12.69 -7.65
N ALA A 148 -9.03 -13.63 -7.93
CA ALA A 148 -8.88 -14.85 -7.14
C ALA A 148 -8.09 -14.52 -5.87
N ALA A 149 -8.79 -14.44 -4.75
CA ALA A 149 -8.24 -13.99 -3.49
C ALA A 149 -7.14 -14.92 -2.98
N ASP A 150 -6.13 -14.34 -2.34
CA ASP A 150 -5.10 -15.09 -1.64
C ASP A 150 -4.85 -14.51 -0.23
N ALA A 151 -4.19 -15.31 0.61
CA ALA A 151 -3.98 -14.99 2.01
C ALA A 151 -2.66 -14.24 2.30
N VAL A 152 -1.94 -13.77 1.28
CA VAL A 152 -0.61 -13.16 1.45
C VAL A 152 -0.69 -11.64 1.23
N PRO A 153 -0.77 -10.83 2.30
CA PRO A 153 -0.84 -9.38 2.18
C PRO A 153 0.34 -8.81 1.39
N LEU A 154 0.04 -7.82 0.57
CA LEU A 154 1.01 -7.06 -0.21
C LEU A 154 1.28 -5.73 0.49
N ALA A 155 2.56 -5.34 0.55
CA ALA A 155 2.92 -4.00 0.98
C ALA A 155 2.50 -2.97 -0.09
N TRP A 156 2.19 -1.74 0.32
CA TRP A 156 1.87 -0.67 -0.63
C TRP A 156 3.06 -0.40 -1.58
N PHE A 157 2.76 -0.26 -2.87
CA PHE A 157 3.74 0.16 -3.87
C PHE A 157 3.21 1.34 -4.69
N GLY A 158 3.79 2.52 -4.52
CA GLY A 158 3.43 3.72 -5.29
C GLY A 158 3.83 5.04 -4.63
N ASP A 159 4.07 6.06 -5.45
CA ASP A 159 4.60 7.36 -5.04
C ASP A 159 3.51 8.23 -4.42
N GLY A 160 3.36 8.17 -3.09
CA GLY A 160 3.17 9.34 -2.23
C GLY A 160 1.86 10.15 -2.25
N THR A 161 1.22 10.39 -3.39
CA THR A 161 0.21 11.47 -3.54
C THR A 161 -1.11 11.02 -4.17
N GLY A 162 -1.22 9.78 -4.65
CA GLY A 162 -2.45 9.23 -5.24
C GLY A 162 -3.08 8.09 -4.45
N GLU A 163 -4.36 7.81 -4.73
CA GLU A 163 -5.11 6.63 -4.25
C GLU A 163 -4.72 5.33 -4.99
N LYS A 164 -3.80 5.42 -5.95
CA LYS A 164 -3.40 4.33 -6.84
C LYS A 164 -1.89 4.21 -6.89
N GLY A 165 -1.40 2.99 -6.95
CA GLY A 165 0.00 2.64 -7.11
C GLY A 165 0.14 1.48 -8.07
N TYR A 166 1.27 1.41 -8.78
CA TYR A 166 1.55 0.35 -9.73
C TYR A 166 2.98 -0.14 -9.50
N ARG A 167 3.14 -1.45 -9.36
CA ARG A 167 4.45 -2.09 -9.38
C ARG A 167 4.73 -2.64 -10.76
N TRP A 168 5.76 -2.15 -11.41
CA TRP A 168 6.16 -2.66 -12.72
C TRP A 168 6.97 -3.94 -12.57
N ALA A 169 6.83 -4.87 -13.53
CA ALA A 169 7.53 -6.15 -13.49
C ALA A 169 9.06 -5.97 -13.46
N SER A 170 9.57 -4.96 -14.18
CA SER A 170 10.99 -4.59 -14.13
C SER A 170 11.48 -4.21 -12.72
N GLU A 171 10.64 -3.57 -11.91
CA GLU A 171 10.94 -3.18 -10.53
C GLU A 171 10.87 -4.39 -9.59
N ALA A 172 9.94 -5.31 -9.83
CA ALA A 172 9.84 -6.56 -9.07
C ALA A 172 11.09 -7.45 -9.25
N LEU A 173 11.63 -7.53 -10.47
CA LEU A 173 12.84 -8.30 -10.78
C LEU A 173 14.09 -7.74 -10.11
N ASN A 174 14.27 -6.41 -10.14
CA ASN A 174 15.42 -5.76 -9.53
C ASN A 174 15.43 -5.96 -8.00
N ASN A 175 14.26 -6.01 -7.35
CA ASN A 175 14.19 -6.22 -5.91
C ASN A 175 14.59 -7.66 -5.51
N LYS A 176 14.23 -8.68 -6.30
CA LYS A 176 14.62 -10.09 -6.06
C LYS A 176 16.13 -10.34 -6.20
N GLN A 177 16.82 -9.58 -7.04
CA GLN A 177 18.28 -9.70 -7.19
C GLN A 177 19.05 -9.04 -6.06
N ALA A 178 18.46 -8.06 -5.38
CA ALA A 178 19.09 -7.34 -4.27
C ALA A 178 18.88 -8.02 -2.89
N GLU A 179 18.22 -9.18 -2.86
CA GLU A 179 17.95 -9.99 -1.66
C GLU A 179 18.75 -11.32 -1.65
N ARG A 180 19.69 -11.49 -2.60
CA ARG A 180 20.66 -12.59 -2.66
C ARG A 180 22.05 -12.08 -2.30
#